data_AF-A0A1Y5S621-F1
#
_entry.id   AF-A0A1Y5S621-F1
#
_cell.length_a   1.000
_cell.length_b   1.000
_cell.length_c   1.000
_cell.angle_alpha   90.00
_cell.angle_beta   90.00
_cell.angle_gamma   90.00
#
_symmetry.space_group_name_H-M   'P 1'
#
loop_
_entity.id
_entity.type
_entity.pdbx_description
1 polymer ?
#
loop_
_entity_poly.entity_id
_entity_poly.type
_entity_poly.pdbx_seq_one_letter_code
_entity_poly.pdbx_strand_id
1 'polypeptide(L)'
;MRLRTVVLGGFALALASCAIPRTDSVARLSSYPVVSGGTYTSGGGISVAVDLREIGGLTAVCGVWAISRQQSVLTKFAERQVLGSSAVYLGQDHILSNFLFMRRVDPAPSYGGKMANCTRTDRVWRQSYAASKPVIRMPRQIVANESDGFGGLWGIGLGGPVIWFRQTGPGAGDS
;
A
#
# COMPACT_ATOMS: atom_id res chain seq x y z
N MET A 1 34.74 52.99 -21.94
CA MET A 1 33.38 52.44 -21.74
C MET A 1 33.51 51.09 -21.04
N ARG A 2 32.96 50.91 -19.83
CA ARG A 2 32.96 49.63 -19.10
C ARG A 2 31.61 48.96 -19.31
N LEU A 3 31.60 47.78 -19.94
CA LEU A 3 30.38 47.01 -20.22
C LEU A 3 30.05 46.15 -18.99
N ARG A 4 28.88 46.38 -18.38
CA ARG A 4 28.35 45.59 -17.27
C ARG A 4 27.59 44.38 -17.82
N THR A 5 28.15 43.18 -17.63
CA THR A 5 27.49 41.92 -17.97
C THR A 5 26.48 41.57 -16.87
N VAL A 6 25.19 41.64 -17.20
CA VAL A 6 24.08 41.21 -16.33
C VAL A 6 23.95 39.69 -16.47
N VAL A 7 24.23 38.95 -15.39
CA VAL A 7 23.97 37.51 -15.32
C VAL A 7 22.52 37.31 -14.91
N LEU A 8 21.68 36.93 -15.89
CA LEU A 8 20.31 36.48 -15.68
C LEU A 8 20.34 35.09 -15.04
N GLY A 9 19.94 35.02 -13.76
CA GLY A 9 19.75 33.76 -13.04
C GLY A 9 18.54 33.00 -13.57
N GLY A 10 18.79 31.85 -14.22
CA GLY A 10 17.77 30.91 -14.66
C GLY A 10 17.20 30.12 -13.48
N PHE A 11 15.89 30.28 -13.24
CA PHE A 11 15.13 29.54 -12.23
C PHE A 11 14.77 28.17 -12.81
N ALA A 12 15.54 27.12 -12.46
CA ALA A 12 15.25 25.75 -12.88
C ALA A 12 14.11 25.16 -12.01
N LEU A 13 12.92 25.02 -12.61
CA LEU A 13 11.78 24.31 -12.03
C LEU A 13 12.08 22.81 -12.02
N ALA A 14 12.42 22.26 -10.85
CA ALA A 14 12.55 20.83 -10.63
C ALA A 14 11.16 20.19 -10.57
N LEU A 15 10.77 19.46 -11.62
CA LEU A 15 9.59 18.61 -11.63
C LEU A 15 9.84 17.39 -10.74
N ALA A 16 9.31 17.41 -9.52
CA ALA A 16 9.29 16.24 -8.64
C ALA A 16 8.32 15.19 -9.19
N SER A 17 8.86 14.22 -9.93
CA SER A 17 8.12 13.04 -10.39
C SER A 17 7.82 12.12 -9.21
N CYS A 18 6.55 11.97 -8.84
CA CYS A 18 6.11 10.90 -7.93
C CYS A 18 6.36 9.53 -8.58
N ALA A 19 7.51 8.90 -8.30
CA ALA A 19 7.83 7.57 -8.79
C ALA A 19 7.06 6.49 -7.99
N ILE A 20 6.41 5.57 -8.71
CA ILE A 20 5.82 4.37 -8.10
C ILE A 20 6.96 3.42 -7.70
N PRO A 21 6.97 2.90 -6.46
CA PRO A 21 7.99 1.96 -6.05
C PRO A 21 7.95 0.69 -6.91
N ARG A 22 9.12 0.23 -7.36
CA ARG A 22 9.27 -0.96 -8.21
C ARG A 22 9.85 -2.11 -7.40
N THR A 23 9.51 -3.33 -7.78
CA THR A 23 10.16 -4.52 -7.20
C THR A 23 11.61 -4.55 -7.63
N ASP A 24 12.52 -4.49 -6.66
CA ASP A 24 13.96 -4.58 -6.85
C ASP A 24 14.47 -6.02 -6.71
N SER A 25 13.82 -6.81 -5.86
CA SER A 25 14.24 -8.16 -5.52
C SER A 25 13.09 -8.99 -4.95
N VAL A 26 13.34 -10.26 -4.72
CA VAL A 26 12.39 -11.19 -4.09
C VAL A 26 13.04 -11.87 -2.90
N ALA A 27 12.28 -12.06 -1.82
CA ALA A 27 12.78 -12.72 -0.63
C ALA A 27 11.64 -13.40 0.14
N ARG A 28 11.95 -14.46 0.89
CA ARG A 28 10.96 -15.08 1.80
C ARG A 28 10.72 -14.19 3.00
N LEU A 29 9.46 -13.95 3.36
CA LEU A 29 9.12 -13.36 4.65
C LEU A 29 9.69 -14.20 5.80
N SER A 30 9.97 -13.56 6.92
CA SER A 30 10.33 -14.16 8.20
C SER A 30 9.23 -15.10 8.69
N SER A 31 9.49 -15.83 9.77
CA SER A 31 8.46 -16.69 10.37
C SER A 31 7.29 -15.89 10.98
N TYR A 32 7.53 -14.62 11.32
CA TYR A 32 6.58 -13.75 12.02
C TYR A 32 6.57 -12.35 11.41
N PRO A 33 6.14 -12.21 10.14
CA PRO A 33 6.05 -10.89 9.51
C PRO A 33 5.01 -10.03 10.23
N VAL A 34 5.15 -8.71 10.14
CA VAL A 34 4.10 -7.81 10.61
C VAL A 34 2.91 -7.94 9.67
N VAL A 35 1.75 -8.32 10.23
CA VAL A 35 0.52 -8.46 9.47
C VAL A 35 -0.48 -7.38 9.88
N SER A 36 -1.12 -6.77 8.90
CA SER A 36 -2.25 -5.86 9.08
C SER A 36 -3.25 -6.06 7.95
N GLY A 37 -4.24 -5.19 7.86
CA GLY A 37 -5.29 -5.30 6.87
C GLY A 37 -6.51 -4.48 7.22
N GLY A 38 -7.59 -4.72 6.48
CA GLY A 38 -8.87 -4.16 6.81
C GLY A 38 -10.02 -4.83 6.08
N THR A 39 -11.21 -4.41 6.45
CA THR A 39 -12.47 -4.96 5.95
C THR A 39 -13.23 -3.93 5.14
N TYR A 40 -14.05 -4.42 4.22
CA TYR A 40 -15.01 -3.60 3.48
C TYR A 40 -16.38 -3.65 4.15
N THR A 41 -17.14 -2.55 4.12
CA THR A 41 -18.51 -2.53 4.65
C THR A 41 -19.46 -3.45 3.89
N SER A 42 -19.11 -3.84 2.66
CA SER A 42 -19.81 -4.85 1.85
C SER A 42 -19.47 -6.30 2.22
N GLY A 43 -18.55 -6.53 3.17
CA GLY A 43 -17.98 -7.85 3.46
C GLY A 43 -16.66 -8.12 2.72
N GLY A 44 -15.90 -9.09 3.22
CA GLY A 44 -14.53 -9.39 2.79
C GLY A 44 -13.50 -8.37 3.28
N GLY A 45 -12.29 -8.42 2.72
CA GLY A 45 -11.19 -7.58 3.17
C GLY A 45 -9.85 -7.92 2.54
N ILE A 46 -8.85 -7.17 2.95
CA ILE A 46 -7.45 -7.31 2.52
C ILE A 46 -6.59 -7.60 3.74
N SER A 47 -5.61 -8.47 3.57
CA SER A 47 -4.50 -8.66 4.50
C SER A 47 -3.19 -8.29 3.82
N VAL A 48 -2.28 -7.67 4.56
CA VAL A 48 -0.93 -7.32 4.11
C VAL A 48 0.06 -7.82 5.15
N ALA A 49 1.13 -8.48 4.69
CA ALA A 49 2.24 -8.90 5.54
C ALA A 49 3.55 -8.30 5.05
N VAL A 50 4.35 -7.76 5.96
CA VAL A 50 5.58 -7.03 5.68
C VAL A 50 6.71 -7.45 6.59
N ASP A 51 7.92 -7.51 6.02
CA ASP A 51 9.19 -7.51 6.75
C ASP A 51 10.13 -6.41 6.24
N LEU A 52 11.01 -5.95 7.12
CA LEU A 52 12.16 -5.12 6.76
C LEU A 52 13.39 -6.00 6.59
N ARG A 53 14.18 -5.76 5.53
CA ARG A 53 15.42 -6.48 5.26
C ARG A 53 16.52 -5.55 4.78
N GLU A 54 17.76 -5.99 4.94
CA GLU A 54 18.90 -5.36 4.27
C GLU A 54 19.03 -5.89 2.84
N ILE A 55 19.10 -4.98 1.86
CA ILE A 55 19.38 -5.33 0.46
C ILE A 55 20.34 -4.27 -0.11
N GLY A 56 21.60 -4.66 -0.26
CA GLY A 56 22.66 -3.77 -0.76
C GLY A 56 22.94 -2.59 0.17
N GLY A 57 22.99 -2.83 1.49
CA GLY A 57 23.24 -1.80 2.51
C GLY A 57 22.06 -0.86 2.79
N LEU A 58 20.96 -1.01 2.07
CA LEU A 58 19.73 -0.22 2.23
C LEU A 58 18.62 -1.04 2.89
N THR A 59 17.71 -0.33 3.54
CA THR A 59 16.47 -0.89 4.07
C THR A 59 15.55 -1.20 2.91
N ALA A 60 15.05 -2.42 2.85
CA ALA A 60 14.04 -2.85 1.91
C ALA A 60 12.78 -3.28 2.65
N VAL A 61 11.64 -2.99 2.05
CA VAL A 61 10.32 -3.47 2.49
C VAL A 61 9.93 -4.63 1.60
N CYS A 62 9.86 -5.82 2.18
CA CYS A 62 9.38 -7.02 1.51
C CYS A 62 7.95 -7.28 1.94
N GLY A 63 7.02 -7.44 0.99
CA GLY A 63 5.63 -7.68 1.34
C GLY A 63 4.84 -8.57 0.38
N VAL A 64 3.78 -9.14 0.95
CA VAL A 64 2.70 -9.81 0.24
C VAL A 64 1.36 -9.23 0.67
N TRP A 65 0.36 -9.41 -0.17
CA TRP A 65 -1.02 -9.10 0.19
C TRP A 65 -1.96 -10.22 -0.25
N ALA A 66 -3.10 -10.32 0.42
CA ALA A 66 -4.17 -11.27 0.11
C ALA A 66 -5.51 -10.55 0.16
N ILE A 67 -6.49 -11.09 -0.57
CA ILE A 67 -7.88 -10.60 -0.58
C ILE A 67 -8.81 -11.75 -0.26
N SER A 68 -9.88 -11.44 0.47
CA SER A 68 -10.82 -12.44 0.93
C SER A 68 -11.45 -13.24 -0.21
N ARG A 69 -11.68 -14.53 0.04
CA ARG A 69 -12.44 -15.40 -0.88
C ARG A 69 -13.92 -15.01 -0.95
N GLN A 70 -14.45 -14.39 0.11
CA GLN A 70 -15.83 -13.92 0.20
C GLN A 70 -15.98 -12.45 -0.22
N GLN A 71 -15.08 -11.96 -1.09
CA GLN A 71 -15.10 -10.56 -1.51
C GLN A 71 -16.35 -10.24 -2.34
N SER A 72 -17.06 -9.18 -1.96
CA SER A 72 -18.21 -8.69 -2.74
C SER A 72 -17.80 -8.22 -4.14
N VAL A 73 -18.65 -8.45 -5.14
CA VAL A 73 -18.46 -7.97 -6.52
C VAL A 73 -18.37 -6.43 -6.57
N LEU A 74 -19.04 -5.73 -5.65
CA LEU A 74 -19.02 -4.27 -5.54
C LEU A 74 -17.64 -3.68 -5.20
N THR A 75 -16.71 -4.53 -4.76
CA THR A 75 -15.34 -4.16 -4.37
C THR A 75 -14.29 -4.78 -5.29
N LYS A 76 -14.71 -5.28 -6.45
CA LYS A 76 -13.79 -5.79 -7.47
C LYS A 76 -12.85 -4.65 -7.90
N PHE A 77 -11.54 -4.90 -7.85
CA PHE A 77 -10.48 -3.93 -8.14
C PHE A 77 -10.22 -2.85 -7.08
N ALA A 78 -10.95 -2.84 -5.96
CA ALA A 78 -10.74 -1.90 -4.85
C ALA A 78 -9.34 -2.03 -4.23
N GLU A 79 -8.69 -3.19 -4.38
CA GLU A 79 -7.35 -3.44 -3.86
C GLU A 79 -6.33 -2.44 -4.39
N ARG A 80 -6.47 -1.99 -5.64
CA ARG A 80 -5.50 -1.05 -6.22
C ARG A 80 -5.52 0.29 -5.51
N GLN A 81 -6.72 0.76 -5.15
CA GLN A 81 -6.90 2.01 -4.42
C GLN A 81 -6.40 1.88 -2.98
N VAL A 82 -6.79 0.80 -2.29
CA VAL A 82 -6.42 0.56 -0.89
C VAL A 82 -4.91 0.36 -0.73
N LEU A 83 -4.30 -0.51 -1.55
CA LEU A 83 -2.86 -0.78 -1.50
C LEU A 83 -2.05 0.43 -1.98
N GLY A 84 -2.53 1.16 -2.99
CA GLY A 84 -1.85 2.35 -3.53
C GLY A 84 -1.72 3.49 -2.51
N SER A 85 -2.67 3.60 -1.58
CA SER A 85 -2.68 4.60 -0.50
C SER A 85 -2.12 4.11 0.83
N SER A 86 -1.67 2.86 0.90
CA SER A 86 -1.10 2.27 2.12
C SER A 86 0.37 2.62 2.31
N ALA A 87 0.83 2.62 3.56
CA ALA A 87 2.21 2.94 3.90
C ALA A 87 2.76 2.15 5.10
N VAL A 88 4.07 1.98 5.13
CA VAL A 88 4.83 1.40 6.25
C VAL A 88 5.58 2.49 6.97
N TYR A 89 5.50 2.46 8.30
CA TYR A 89 6.21 3.34 9.20
C TYR A 89 7.11 2.55 10.14
N LEU A 90 8.21 3.17 10.58
CA LEU A 90 9.04 2.66 11.66
C LEU A 90 9.10 3.72 12.77
N GLY A 91 8.36 3.49 13.86
CA GLY A 91 8.08 4.55 14.82
C GLY A 91 7.22 5.65 14.18
N GLN A 92 7.73 6.87 14.12
CA GLN A 92 7.10 8.00 13.42
C GLN A 92 7.61 8.19 12.00
N ASP A 93 8.66 7.47 11.61
CA ASP A 93 9.29 7.67 10.32
C ASP A 93 8.53 6.94 9.22
N HIS A 94 8.20 7.66 8.16
CA HIS A 94 7.71 7.07 6.93
C HIS A 94 8.85 6.31 6.23
N ILE A 95 8.60 5.05 5.86
CA ILE A 95 9.60 4.19 5.21
C ILE A 95 9.25 3.99 3.73
N LEU A 96 7.99 3.66 3.46
CA LEU A 96 7.54 3.37 2.10
C LEU A 96 6.03 3.59 2.00
N SER A 97 5.59 4.17 0.89
CA SER A 97 4.18 4.22 0.48
C SER A 97 3.95 3.33 -0.72
N ASN A 98 2.67 3.06 -1.00
CA ASN A 98 2.20 2.37 -2.19
C ASN A 98 2.64 0.90 -2.25
N PHE A 99 1.72 0.01 -1.90
CA PHE A 99 1.97 -1.43 -1.81
C PHE A 99 1.69 -2.18 -3.12
N LEU A 100 1.48 -1.49 -4.23
CA LEU A 100 1.16 -2.14 -5.52
C LEU A 100 2.29 -3.01 -6.07
N PHE A 101 3.54 -2.83 -5.60
CA PHE A 101 4.66 -3.71 -5.93
C PHE A 101 4.57 -5.09 -5.25
N MET A 102 3.76 -5.22 -4.20
CA MET A 102 3.70 -6.43 -3.40
C MET A 102 3.06 -7.59 -4.16
N ARG A 103 3.53 -8.81 -3.88
CA ARG A 103 2.99 -10.00 -4.50
C ARG A 103 1.63 -10.35 -3.89
N ARG A 104 0.64 -10.63 -4.74
CA ARG A 104 -0.61 -11.26 -4.31
C ARG A 104 -0.37 -12.72 -3.96
N VAL A 105 -0.89 -13.16 -2.82
CA VAL A 105 -0.91 -14.57 -2.38
C VAL A 105 -2.32 -14.98 -1.98
N ASP A 106 -2.55 -16.29 -1.85
CA ASP A 106 -3.80 -16.79 -1.31
C ASP A 106 -3.96 -16.43 0.18
N PRO A 107 -5.19 -16.18 0.66
CA PRO A 107 -5.47 -16.03 2.08
C PRO A 107 -5.00 -17.24 2.87
N ALA A 108 -4.39 -16.99 4.02
CA ALA A 108 -3.80 -18.01 4.87
C ALA A 108 -3.72 -17.52 6.33
N PRO A 109 -3.72 -18.46 7.31
CA PRO A 109 -3.64 -18.13 8.74
C PRO A 109 -2.32 -17.44 9.11
N SER A 110 -1.28 -17.70 8.31
CA SER A 110 0.02 -17.05 8.42
C SER A 110 0.62 -16.80 7.04
N TYR A 111 1.32 -15.68 6.92
CA TYR A 111 2.09 -15.30 5.73
C TYR A 111 3.59 -15.55 5.90
N GLY A 112 4.02 -16.14 7.03
CA GLY A 112 5.42 -16.45 7.26
C GLY A 112 6.01 -17.36 6.19
N GLY A 113 7.25 -17.10 5.78
CA GLY A 113 7.95 -17.88 4.76
C GLY A 113 7.44 -17.74 3.32
N LYS A 114 6.36 -16.96 3.08
CA LYS A 114 5.87 -16.68 1.73
C LYS A 114 6.89 -15.87 0.94
N MET A 115 6.99 -16.14 -0.36
CA MET A 115 7.87 -15.37 -1.25
C MET A 115 7.27 -13.99 -1.51
N ALA A 116 7.92 -12.95 -1.01
CA ALA A 116 7.53 -11.56 -1.15
C ALA A 116 8.32 -10.85 -2.27
N ASN A 117 7.69 -9.81 -2.82
CA ASN A 117 8.40 -8.80 -3.60
C ASN A 117 8.96 -7.76 -2.64
N CYS A 118 10.18 -7.31 -2.90
CA CYS A 118 10.91 -6.36 -2.08
C CYS A 118 11.22 -5.09 -2.87
N THR A 119 11.12 -3.96 -2.20
CA THR A 119 11.46 -2.64 -2.73
C THR A 119 12.44 -1.98 -1.78
N ARG A 120 13.58 -1.50 -2.29
CA ARG A 120 14.52 -0.74 -1.48
C ARG A 120 14.00 0.67 -1.25
N THR A 121 14.34 1.21 -0.10
CA THR A 121 14.18 2.62 0.20
C THR A 121 15.55 3.31 0.09
N ASP A 122 15.56 4.63 0.19
CA ASP A 122 16.76 5.46 0.28
C ASP A 122 17.44 5.38 1.66
N ARG A 123 16.87 4.64 2.60
CA ARG A 123 17.33 4.60 3.99
C ARG A 123 18.40 3.53 4.20
N VAL A 124 19.55 3.95 4.71
CA VAL A 124 20.63 3.03 5.13
C VAL A 124 20.13 2.03 6.18
N TRP A 125 20.47 0.76 6.01
CA TRP A 125 20.13 -0.29 6.95
C TRP A 125 20.79 -0.07 8.32
N ARG A 126 20.07 -0.42 9.38
CA ARG A 126 20.61 -0.45 10.75
C ARG A 126 20.23 -1.76 11.40
N GLN A 127 21.16 -2.35 12.14
CA GLN A 127 20.92 -3.64 12.81
C GLN A 127 19.71 -3.60 13.76
N SER A 128 19.42 -2.44 14.37
CA SER A 128 18.24 -2.25 15.22
C SER A 128 16.91 -2.41 14.47
N TYR A 129 16.89 -2.24 13.14
CA TYR A 129 15.69 -2.42 12.32
C TYR A 129 15.29 -3.88 12.20
N ALA A 130 16.22 -4.82 12.32
CA ALA A 130 15.94 -6.25 12.32
C ALA A 130 15.02 -6.67 13.50
N ALA A 131 15.16 -6.00 14.65
CA ALA A 131 14.35 -6.25 15.84
C ALA A 131 13.13 -5.33 15.94
N SER A 132 13.02 -4.33 15.07
CA SER A 132 11.94 -3.35 15.11
C SER A 132 10.70 -3.88 14.41
N LYS A 133 9.52 -3.64 15.00
CA LYS A 133 8.24 -3.96 14.36
C LYS A 133 7.74 -2.74 13.59
N PRO A 134 7.76 -2.74 12.24
CA PRO A 134 7.14 -1.68 11.48
C PRO A 134 5.62 -1.62 11.75
N VAL A 135 5.02 -0.45 11.49
CA VAL A 135 3.58 -0.23 11.57
C VAL A 135 3.04 -0.04 10.16
N ILE A 136 2.07 -0.87 9.77
CA ILE A 136 1.35 -0.72 8.52
C ILE A 136 0.16 0.22 8.76
N ARG A 137 0.00 1.24 7.91
CA ARG A 137 -1.16 2.14 7.91
C ARG A 137 -1.90 2.01 6.59
N MET A 138 -3.21 1.75 6.67
CA MET A 138 -4.10 1.61 5.53
C MET A 138 -5.27 2.58 5.73
N PRO A 139 -5.28 3.75 5.05
CA PRO A 139 -6.28 4.78 5.31
C PRO A 139 -7.72 4.30 5.07
N ARG A 140 -8.63 4.76 5.93
CA ARG A 140 -10.07 4.65 5.67
C ARG A 140 -10.41 5.44 4.41
N GLN A 141 -11.14 4.83 3.50
CA GLN A 141 -11.50 5.45 2.21
C GLN A 141 -12.77 4.85 1.62
N ILE A 142 -13.44 5.63 0.78
CA ILE A 142 -14.55 5.14 -0.07
C ILE A 142 -13.92 4.41 -1.25
N VAL A 143 -14.34 3.18 -1.51
CA VAL A 143 -13.79 2.33 -2.59
C VAL A 143 -14.79 2.05 -3.70
N ALA A 144 -16.08 2.25 -3.41
CA ALA A 144 -17.14 2.26 -4.41
C ALA A 144 -18.18 3.28 -3.99
N ASN A 145 -18.62 4.11 -4.93
CA ASN A 145 -19.73 5.02 -4.74
C ASN A 145 -20.73 4.86 -5.87
N GLU A 146 -21.85 4.19 -5.57
CA GLU A 146 -22.96 4.04 -6.52
C GLU A 146 -24.07 5.06 -6.28
N SER A 147 -23.88 6.03 -5.37
CA SER A 147 -24.88 7.08 -5.09
C SER A 147 -25.18 7.97 -6.30
N ASP A 148 -24.25 8.01 -7.26
CA ASP A 148 -24.27 8.93 -8.41
C ASP A 148 -24.78 8.23 -9.69
N GLY A 149 -25.19 6.97 -9.58
CA GLY A 149 -25.73 6.17 -10.69
C GLY A 149 -27.03 6.79 -11.22
N PHE A 150 -26.95 7.34 -12.43
CA PHE A 150 -28.07 7.91 -13.18
C PHE A 150 -29.25 6.93 -13.22
N GLY A 151 -30.35 7.29 -12.54
CA GLY A 151 -31.68 6.74 -12.74
C GLY A 151 -31.79 5.22 -12.64
N GLY A 152 -32.20 4.72 -11.47
CA GLY A 152 -33.02 3.51 -11.46
C GLY A 152 -34.14 3.65 -12.50
N LEU A 153 -34.54 2.53 -13.12
CA LEU A 153 -35.43 2.34 -14.28
C LEU A 153 -36.73 3.17 -14.36
N TRP A 154 -37.00 4.07 -13.41
CA TRP A 154 -38.19 4.90 -13.29
C TRP A 154 -37.94 6.31 -12.72
N GLY A 155 -36.70 6.83 -12.73
CA GLY A 155 -36.43 8.20 -12.20
C GLY A 155 -36.63 8.34 -10.69
N ILE A 156 -36.74 7.22 -9.96
CA ILE A 156 -36.68 7.19 -8.50
C ILE A 156 -35.22 7.14 -8.10
N GLY A 157 -34.69 8.25 -7.57
CA GLY A 157 -33.31 8.40 -7.11
C GLY A 157 -33.00 7.55 -5.89
N LEU A 158 -32.92 6.23 -6.05
CA LEU A 158 -32.40 5.30 -5.05
C LEU A 158 -30.89 5.18 -5.30
N GLY A 159 -30.13 6.15 -4.79
CA GLY A 159 -28.66 6.11 -4.87
C GLY A 159 -28.13 4.77 -4.36
N GLY A 160 -27.17 4.19 -5.09
CA GLY A 160 -26.56 2.93 -4.71
C GLY A 160 -25.67 3.03 -3.45
N PRO A 161 -25.21 1.89 -2.91
CA PRO A 161 -24.47 1.86 -1.66
C PRO A 161 -23.10 2.54 -1.76
N VAL A 162 -22.70 3.25 -0.70
CA VAL A 162 -21.33 3.75 -0.51
C VAL A 162 -20.53 2.71 0.26
N ILE A 163 -19.49 2.15 -0.36
CA ILE A 163 -18.66 1.11 0.26
C ILE A 163 -17.37 1.71 0.80
N TRP A 164 -17.11 1.45 2.08
CA TRP A 164 -15.92 1.92 2.79
C TRP A 164 -14.94 0.79 3.06
N PHE A 165 -13.66 1.08 2.95
CA PHE A 165 -12.60 0.29 3.56
C PHE A 165 -12.24 0.83 4.96
N ARG A 166 -12.02 -0.05 5.93
CA ARG A 166 -11.59 0.30 7.29
C ARG A 166 -10.45 -0.61 7.73
N GLN A 167 -9.38 -0.04 8.28
CA GLN A 167 -8.29 -0.83 8.87
C GLN A 167 -8.77 -1.45 10.20
N THR A 168 -9.01 -2.76 10.19
CA THR A 168 -9.55 -3.52 11.33
C THR A 168 -8.65 -4.70 11.72
N GLY A 169 -7.46 -4.81 11.12
CA GLY A 169 -6.61 -6.00 11.18
C GLY A 169 -6.77 -6.87 9.92
N PRO A 170 -6.09 -8.03 9.85
CA PRO A 170 -6.08 -8.88 8.67
C PRO A 170 -7.51 -9.23 8.23
N GLY A 171 -7.91 -8.81 7.02
CA GLY A 171 -9.29 -8.95 6.53
C GLY A 171 -9.47 -9.99 5.42
N ALA A 172 -8.38 -10.59 4.92
CA ALA A 172 -8.50 -11.62 3.88
C ALA A 172 -9.19 -12.88 4.41
N GLY A 173 -8.90 -13.32 5.64
CA GLY A 173 -9.52 -14.50 6.25
C GLY A 173 -9.26 -15.82 5.52
N ASP A 174 -9.05 -16.87 6.28
CA ASP A 174 -8.97 -18.24 5.79
C ASP A 174 -10.36 -18.80 6.03
N SER A 175 -11.07 -19.08 4.95
CA SER A 175 -12.42 -19.64 4.95
C SER A 175 -12.60 -20.76 5.95
#